data_AF-A0A1H3S1D0-F1
#
_entry.id   AF-A0A1H3S1D0-F1
#
_cell.length_a   1.000
_cell.length_b   1.000
_cell.length_c   1.000
_cell.angle_alpha   90.00
_cell.angle_beta   90.00
_cell.angle_gamma   90.00
#
_symmetry.space_group_name_H-M   'P 1'
#
loop_
_entity.id
_entity.type
_entity.pdbx_description
1 polymer ?
#
loop_
_entity_poly.entity_id
_entity_poly.type
_entity_poly.pdbx_seq_one_letter_code
_entity_poly.pdbx_strand_id
1 'polypeptide(L)'
;MHLRSLLAAAAAASVLLALSGCGLVGGVAAAQSAGTPDRLPVGASAELGPDDGFIPVGESVALTDDVPAVTQLDSRLRDALQRAAEAAAASDVRFTLVDGWRSARYQQYLFDQAVAQYGSVDEAARWVKQPDQSKHVLGEAVDIATADAMDWLNRFGGEFGLCQIYANEAWHFELAADDTGTCPPQLTDGSAG
;
A
#
# COMPACT_ATOMS: atom_id res chain seq x y z
N MET A 1 -25.19 32.38 41.11
CA MET A 1 -26.15 32.07 42.21
C MET A 1 -26.83 30.75 41.89
N HIS A 2 -26.91 29.89 42.90
CA HIS A 2 -27.26 28.46 42.88
C HIS A 2 -28.75 28.17 42.63
N LEU A 3 -29.07 27.01 42.04
CA LEU A 3 -29.89 25.91 42.63
C LEU A 3 -30.03 24.78 41.58
N ARG A 4 -29.41 23.58 41.71
CA ARG A 4 -29.74 22.41 42.56
C ARG A 4 -31.16 21.87 42.35
N SER A 5 -31.31 20.68 41.74
CA SER A 5 -31.71 19.42 42.43
C SER A 5 -33.23 19.16 42.36
N LEU A 6 -33.86 17.97 42.28
CA LEU A 6 -33.54 16.54 42.44
C LEU A 6 -34.78 15.71 41.97
N LEU A 7 -34.51 14.55 41.36
CA LEU A 7 -35.07 13.18 41.57
C LEU A 7 -36.56 12.86 41.91
N ALA A 8 -36.91 11.63 41.46
CA ALA A 8 -37.90 10.65 41.95
C ALA A 8 -39.33 10.73 41.37
N ALA A 9 -40.11 9.65 41.17
CA ALA A 9 -39.95 8.19 41.05
C ALA A 9 -41.39 7.62 40.91
N ALA A 10 -41.50 6.36 40.46
CA ALA A 10 -42.62 5.43 40.64
C ALA A 10 -43.90 5.61 39.79
N ALA A 11 -44.30 4.57 39.06
CA ALA A 11 -45.15 3.51 39.62
C ALA A 11 -45.42 2.40 38.58
N ALA A 12 -45.46 1.16 39.07
CA ALA A 12 -45.75 -0.06 38.33
C ALA A 12 -47.26 -0.28 38.12
N ALA A 13 -47.64 -1.03 37.09
CA ALA A 13 -48.82 -1.90 37.13
C ALA A 13 -48.73 -2.99 36.05
N SER A 14 -48.65 -4.23 36.50
CA SER A 14 -48.77 -5.45 35.70
C SER A 14 -50.26 -5.78 35.50
N VAL A 15 -50.64 -6.25 34.31
CA VAL A 15 -51.87 -7.04 34.10
C VAL A 15 -51.54 -8.23 33.19
N LEU A 16 -51.73 -9.43 33.74
CA LEU A 16 -51.76 -10.72 33.07
C LEU A 16 -53.10 -10.88 32.33
N LEU A 17 -53.13 -11.56 31.18
CA LEU A 17 -54.13 -12.60 30.90
C LEU A 17 -53.74 -13.42 29.65
N ALA A 18 -54.15 -14.68 29.66
CA ALA A 18 -53.56 -15.79 28.92
C ALA A 18 -54.46 -16.34 27.79
N LEU A 19 -53.85 -17.27 27.04
CA LEU A 19 -54.40 -18.46 26.37
C LEU A 19 -54.82 -18.42 24.88
N SER A 20 -54.29 -19.44 24.19
CA SER A 20 -54.90 -20.28 23.16
C SER A 20 -54.77 -19.90 21.68
N GLY A 21 -54.24 -20.83 20.89
CA GLY A 21 -54.54 -20.91 19.45
C GLY A 21 -53.54 -21.71 18.62
N CYS A 22 -53.90 -22.93 18.24
CA CYS A 22 -53.19 -23.86 17.38
C CYS A 22 -52.79 -23.32 15.99
N GLY A 23 -51.67 -23.85 15.48
CA GLY A 23 -51.56 -24.33 14.10
C GLY A 23 -50.82 -23.42 13.12
N LEU A 24 -49.66 -23.86 12.66
CA LEU A 24 -49.40 -24.23 11.25
C LEU A 24 -47.94 -24.69 11.14
N VAL A 25 -47.78 -25.88 10.56
CA VAL A 25 -46.49 -26.51 10.22
C VAL A 25 -45.88 -25.67 9.09
N GLY A 26 -45.02 -24.71 9.44
CA GLY A 26 -44.18 -23.99 8.50
C GLY A 26 -42.98 -24.86 8.16
N GLY A 27 -42.89 -25.30 6.90
CA GLY A 27 -41.77 -26.08 6.40
C GLY A 27 -40.44 -25.41 6.74
N VAL A 28 -39.53 -26.18 7.34
CA VAL A 28 -38.13 -25.83 7.43
C VAL A 28 -37.58 -25.79 6.00
N ALA A 29 -37.54 -24.60 5.40
CA ALA A 29 -36.71 -24.35 4.25
C ALA A 29 -35.28 -24.63 4.70
N ALA A 30 -34.75 -25.79 4.34
CA ALA A 30 -33.33 -26.07 4.39
C ALA A 30 -32.65 -24.96 3.61
N ALA A 31 -31.96 -24.07 4.31
CA ALA A 31 -31.03 -23.14 3.69
C ALA A 31 -29.98 -24.02 3.01
N GLN A 32 -30.12 -24.16 1.70
CA GLN A 32 -29.11 -24.79 0.88
C GLN A 32 -27.85 -23.95 1.05
N SER A 33 -26.83 -24.56 1.65
CA SER A 33 -25.48 -24.04 1.68
C SER A 33 -25.07 -23.78 0.22
N ALA A 34 -25.20 -22.54 -0.23
CA ALA A 34 -24.63 -22.10 -1.48
C ALA A 34 -23.13 -22.35 -1.35
N GLY A 35 -22.65 -23.34 -2.10
CA GLY A 35 -21.24 -23.71 -2.14
C GLY A 35 -20.42 -22.46 -2.34
N THR A 36 -19.42 -22.29 -1.48
CA THR A 36 -18.26 -21.44 -1.75
C THR A 36 -17.84 -21.67 -3.19
N PRO A 37 -17.78 -20.63 -4.06
CA PRO A 37 -17.14 -20.80 -5.33
C PRO A 37 -15.72 -21.27 -5.03
N ASP A 38 -15.42 -22.45 -5.56
CA ASP A 38 -14.12 -23.08 -5.54
C ASP A 38 -13.10 -22.01 -5.93
N ARG A 39 -12.28 -21.63 -4.96
CA ARG A 39 -11.22 -20.63 -5.15
C ARG A 39 -10.32 -21.23 -6.22
N LEU A 40 -10.28 -20.59 -7.38
CA LEU A 40 -9.42 -20.97 -8.50
C LEU A 40 -8.04 -21.40 -7.97
N PRO A 41 -7.48 -22.50 -8.49
CA PRO A 41 -6.25 -23.06 -7.95
C PRO A 41 -5.18 -21.97 -7.89
N VAL A 42 -4.69 -21.74 -6.67
CA VAL A 42 -3.51 -20.92 -6.35
C VAL A 42 -2.33 -21.54 -7.10
N GLY A 43 -2.10 -21.04 -8.31
CA GLY A 43 -1.22 -21.66 -9.29
C GLY A 43 -0.38 -20.62 -10.02
N ALA A 44 0.40 -19.86 -9.25
CA ALA A 44 1.55 -19.03 -9.69
C ALA A 44 2.27 -18.40 -8.48
N SER A 45 1.55 -18.25 -7.37
CA SER A 45 2.03 -17.78 -6.06
C SER A 45 2.63 -18.90 -5.21
N ALA A 46 3.72 -19.52 -5.69
CA ALA A 46 4.74 -19.88 -4.69
C ALA A 46 5.05 -18.59 -3.94
N GLU A 47 4.75 -18.55 -2.62
CA GLU A 47 4.75 -17.34 -1.78
C GLU A 47 5.90 -16.42 -2.19
N LEU A 48 5.56 -15.21 -2.66
CA LEU A 48 6.57 -14.19 -2.90
C LEU A 48 7.36 -14.02 -1.60
N GLY A 49 8.67 -14.12 -1.69
CA GLY A 49 9.55 -14.11 -0.54
C GLY A 49 10.55 -12.96 -0.58
N PRO A 50 11.39 -12.84 0.46
CA PRO A 50 12.45 -11.84 0.49
C PRO A 50 13.36 -11.87 -0.74
N ASP A 51 13.61 -13.06 -1.30
CA ASP A 51 14.40 -13.25 -2.54
C ASP A 51 13.79 -12.55 -3.77
N ASP A 52 12.47 -12.32 -3.76
CA ASP A 52 11.77 -11.55 -4.78
C ASP A 52 11.75 -10.04 -4.51
N GLY A 53 12.34 -9.59 -3.40
CA GLY A 53 12.22 -8.21 -2.93
C GLY A 53 10.90 -7.90 -2.22
N PHE A 54 10.14 -8.94 -1.84
CA PHE A 54 8.85 -8.77 -1.17
C PHE A 54 9.02 -8.25 0.26
N ILE A 55 8.29 -7.18 0.58
CA ILE A 55 8.15 -6.63 1.94
C ILE A 55 6.67 -6.82 2.33
N PRO A 56 6.36 -7.47 3.47
CA PRO A 56 4.98 -7.67 3.90
C PRO A 56 4.22 -6.36 4.12
N VAL A 57 2.92 -6.40 3.85
CA VAL A 57 2.03 -5.23 4.05
C VAL A 57 2.05 -4.80 5.53
N GLY A 58 2.29 -3.51 5.75
CA GLY A 58 2.40 -2.92 7.09
C GLY A 58 3.81 -3.01 7.69
N GLU A 59 4.75 -3.64 6.99
CA GLU A 59 6.17 -3.62 7.32
C GLU A 59 6.92 -2.64 6.41
N SER A 60 8.15 -2.31 6.82
CA SER A 60 9.08 -1.51 6.02
C SER A 60 10.50 -1.90 6.39
N VAL A 61 11.43 -1.78 5.45
CA VAL A 61 12.85 -2.09 5.66
C VAL A 61 13.69 -0.82 5.71
N ALA A 62 14.77 -0.84 6.50
CA ALA A 62 15.73 0.24 6.54
C ALA A 62 16.69 0.17 5.35
N LEU A 63 17.24 1.31 4.92
CA LEU A 63 18.26 1.38 3.85
C LEU A 63 19.57 0.64 4.18
N THR A 64 19.75 0.25 5.44
CA THR A 64 20.89 -0.52 5.95
C THR A 64 20.62 -2.03 6.03
N ASP A 65 19.38 -2.47 5.79
CA ASP A 65 19.04 -3.89 5.90
C ASP A 65 19.67 -4.70 4.77
N ASP A 66 20.12 -5.90 5.09
CA ASP A 66 20.73 -6.85 4.15
C ASP A 66 19.65 -7.74 3.53
N VAL A 67 18.74 -7.11 2.78
CA VAL A 67 17.62 -7.78 2.09
C VAL A 67 17.59 -7.40 0.61
N PRO A 68 17.15 -8.28 -0.29
CA PRO A 68 17.13 -8.02 -1.74
C PRO A 68 16.45 -6.72 -2.17
N ALA A 69 15.36 -6.33 -1.49
CA ALA A 69 14.67 -5.06 -1.74
C ALA A 69 15.60 -3.82 -1.63
N VAL A 70 16.68 -3.92 -0.85
CA VAL A 70 17.68 -2.86 -0.65
C VAL A 70 19.00 -3.19 -1.36
N THR A 71 19.46 -4.43 -1.29
CA THR A 71 20.79 -4.82 -1.79
C THR A 71 20.87 -4.94 -3.31
N GLN A 72 19.74 -5.10 -3.99
CA GLN A 72 19.64 -5.13 -5.45
C GLN A 72 19.20 -3.79 -6.07
N LEU A 73 19.09 -2.72 -5.27
CA LEU A 73 18.96 -1.38 -5.82
C LEU A 73 20.20 -1.02 -6.65
N ASP A 74 20.00 -0.21 -7.69
CA ASP A 74 21.11 0.44 -8.38
C ASP A 74 21.98 1.17 -7.35
N SER A 75 23.30 1.02 -7.47
CA SER A 75 24.22 1.54 -6.45
C SER A 75 24.17 3.05 -6.34
N ARG A 76 23.91 3.77 -7.44
CA ARG A 76 23.79 5.24 -7.41
C ARG A 76 22.53 5.65 -6.67
N LEU A 77 21.41 4.95 -6.90
CA LEU A 77 20.15 5.21 -6.18
C LEU A 77 20.33 4.93 -4.69
N ARG A 78 20.91 3.78 -4.34
CA ARG A 78 21.18 3.42 -2.94
C ARG A 78 22.06 4.45 -2.25
N ASP A 79 23.15 4.88 -2.89
CA ASP A 79 24.05 5.89 -2.34
C ASP A 79 23.36 7.25 -2.18
N ALA A 80 22.51 7.65 -3.13
CA ALA A 80 21.73 8.89 -3.04
C ALA A 80 20.75 8.86 -1.86
N LEU A 81 20.02 7.75 -1.70
CA LEU A 81 19.09 7.55 -0.57
C LEU A 81 19.82 7.60 0.78
N GLN A 82 21.01 7.00 0.87
CA GLN A 82 21.80 7.02 2.10
C GLN A 82 22.28 8.44 2.45
N ARG A 83 22.82 9.20 1.48
CA ARG A 83 23.21 10.59 1.71
C ARG A 83 22.02 11.48 2.09
N ALA A 84 20.88 11.28 1.42
CA ALA A 84 19.65 12.01 1.72
C ALA A 84 19.14 11.67 3.14
N ALA A 85 19.18 10.39 3.54
CA ALA A 85 18.79 9.96 4.88
C ALA A 85 19.70 10.55 5.98
N GLU A 86 21.01 10.64 5.73
CA GLU A 86 21.96 11.30 6.65
C GLU A 86 21.63 12.78 6.85
N ALA A 87 21.30 13.49 5.77
CA ALA A 87 20.89 14.89 5.84
C ALA A 87 19.53 15.08 6.54
N ALA A 88 18.57 14.20 6.23
CA ALA A 88 17.22 14.22 6.78
C ALA A 88 17.20 13.97 8.30
N ALA A 89 18.17 13.20 8.81
CA ALA A 89 18.31 12.92 10.24
C ALA A 89 18.48 14.18 11.10
N ALA A 90 19.04 15.26 10.56
CA ALA A 90 19.12 16.56 11.26
C ALA A 90 17.75 17.19 11.53
N SER A 91 16.70 16.71 10.85
CA SER A 91 15.30 17.10 11.02
C SER A 91 14.45 15.98 11.63
N ASP A 92 15.07 14.98 12.27
CA ASP A 92 14.42 13.79 12.84
C ASP A 92 13.60 12.95 11.84
N VAL A 93 13.83 13.13 10.54
CA VAL A 93 13.18 12.35 9.47
C VAL A 93 14.01 11.11 9.17
N ARG A 94 13.36 9.94 9.09
CA ARG A 94 13.99 8.66 8.75
C ARG A 94 13.37 8.06 7.50
N PHE A 95 14.18 7.39 6.69
CA PHE A 95 13.70 6.71 5.49
C PHE A 95 13.62 5.21 5.74
N THR A 96 12.45 4.64 5.48
CA THR A 96 12.25 3.21 5.30
C THR A 96 11.49 2.97 4.01
N LEU A 97 11.65 1.78 3.44
CA LEU A 97 11.05 1.39 2.17
C LEU A 97 9.89 0.43 2.43
N VAL A 98 8.76 0.68 1.76
CA VAL A 98 7.68 -0.33 1.61
C VAL A 98 7.86 -1.12 0.32
N ASP A 99 8.61 -0.59 -0.64
CA ASP A 99 9.05 -1.30 -1.83
C ASP A 99 10.40 -0.75 -2.32
N GLY A 100 11.19 -1.60 -2.97
CA GLY A 100 12.53 -1.29 -3.46
C GLY A 100 12.81 -2.07 -4.73
N TRP A 101 13.94 -2.78 -4.79
CA TRP A 101 14.13 -3.74 -5.89
C TRP A 101 13.11 -4.86 -5.80
N ARG A 102 12.56 -5.27 -6.96
CA ARG A 102 11.66 -6.42 -7.08
C ARG A 102 12.06 -7.33 -8.21
N SER A 103 11.84 -8.64 -8.04
CA SER A 103 12.02 -9.59 -9.14
C SER A 103 10.99 -9.36 -10.26
N ALA A 104 11.35 -9.72 -11.50
CA ALA A 104 10.41 -9.68 -12.62
C ALA A 104 9.15 -10.55 -12.38
N ARG A 105 9.30 -11.66 -11.63
CA ARG A 105 8.17 -12.52 -11.24
C ARG A 105 7.23 -11.79 -10.28
N TYR A 106 7.77 -11.06 -9.31
CA TYR A 106 6.95 -10.26 -8.40
C TYR A 106 6.21 -9.16 -9.17
N GLN A 107 6.90 -8.46 -10.07
CA GLN A 107 6.27 -7.44 -10.90
C GLN A 107 5.15 -8.01 -11.78
N GLN A 108 5.36 -9.20 -12.38
CA GLN A 108 4.32 -9.86 -13.17
C GLN A 108 3.11 -10.21 -12.32
N TYR A 109 3.32 -10.73 -11.11
CA TYR A 109 2.24 -11.03 -10.19
C TYR A 109 1.38 -9.78 -9.89
N LEU A 110 2.02 -8.65 -9.59
CA LEU A 110 1.31 -7.40 -9.33
C LEU A 110 0.54 -6.90 -10.56
N PHE A 111 1.14 -7.00 -11.73
CA PHE A 111 0.49 -6.62 -12.99
C PHE A 111 -0.75 -7.47 -13.25
N ASP A 112 -0.65 -8.79 -13.08
CA ASP A 112 -1.79 -9.71 -13.23
C ASP A 112 -2.92 -9.40 -12.23
N GLN A 113 -2.58 -9.06 -10.98
CA GLN A 113 -3.57 -8.61 -9.99
C GLN A 113 -4.24 -7.30 -10.40
N ALA A 114 -3.48 -6.34 -10.92
CA ALA A 114 -4.03 -5.07 -11.41
C ALA A 114 -4.97 -5.28 -12.60
N VAL A 115 -4.60 -6.14 -13.56
CA VAL A 115 -5.48 -6.49 -14.69
C VAL A 115 -6.77 -7.14 -14.20
N ALA A 116 -6.69 -8.06 -13.24
CA ALA A 116 -7.88 -8.68 -12.65
C ALA A 116 -8.78 -7.66 -11.92
N GLN A 117 -8.17 -6.67 -11.25
CA GLN A 117 -8.87 -5.63 -10.48
C GLN A 117 -9.51 -4.56 -11.38
N TYR A 118 -8.81 -4.11 -12.43
CA TYR A 118 -9.22 -2.99 -13.27
C TYR A 118 -9.87 -3.42 -14.59
N GLY A 119 -9.84 -4.73 -14.90
CA GLY A 119 -10.57 -5.32 -16.02
C GLY A 119 -9.94 -5.15 -17.39
N SER A 120 -8.81 -4.42 -17.50
CA SER A 120 -8.04 -4.31 -18.74
C SER A 120 -6.57 -4.02 -18.47
N VAL A 121 -5.72 -4.34 -19.44
CA VAL A 121 -4.30 -3.99 -19.44
C VAL A 121 -4.10 -2.47 -19.43
N ASP A 122 -4.90 -1.74 -20.20
CA ASP A 122 -4.77 -0.28 -20.32
C ASP A 122 -5.07 0.44 -19.00
N GLU A 123 -6.12 0.04 -18.29
CA GLU A 123 -6.42 0.62 -16.97
C GLU A 123 -5.41 0.17 -15.90
N ALA A 124 -4.94 -1.07 -15.96
CA ALA A 124 -3.91 -1.57 -15.03
C ALA A 124 -2.59 -0.82 -15.17
N ALA A 125 -2.18 -0.48 -16.40
CA ALA A 125 -0.92 0.20 -16.70
C ALA A 125 -0.80 1.61 -16.09
N ARG A 126 -1.91 2.20 -15.63
CA ARG A 126 -1.93 3.47 -14.90
C ARG A 126 -1.40 3.35 -13.47
N TRP A 127 -1.41 2.13 -12.92
CA TRP A 127 -1.09 1.84 -11.52
C TRP A 127 0.07 0.86 -11.37
N VAL A 128 0.23 -0.08 -12.30
CA VAL A 128 1.26 -1.12 -12.24
C VAL A 128 1.87 -1.31 -13.62
N LYS A 129 3.18 -1.12 -13.72
CA LYS A 129 3.95 -1.36 -14.94
C LYS A 129 4.07 -2.85 -15.26
N GLN A 130 4.22 -3.16 -16.55
CA GLN A 130 4.67 -4.47 -16.99
C GLN A 130 6.12 -4.74 -16.51
N PRO A 131 6.52 -6.02 -16.37
CA PRO A 131 7.85 -6.37 -15.85
C PRO A 131 9.03 -5.74 -16.58
N ASP A 132 8.95 -5.60 -17.90
CA ASP A 132 10.01 -5.03 -18.75
C ASP A 132 10.07 -3.49 -18.71
N GLN A 133 9.08 -2.85 -18.07
CA GLN A 133 8.96 -1.39 -17.96
C GLN A 133 9.10 -0.89 -16.53
N SER A 134 9.12 -1.78 -15.53
CA SER A 134 9.16 -1.39 -14.12
C SER A 134 10.57 -1.00 -13.69
N LYS A 135 10.69 0.21 -13.14
CA LYS A 135 11.93 0.73 -12.56
C LYS A 135 12.37 -0.02 -11.30
N HIS A 136 11.42 -0.60 -10.57
CA HIS A 136 11.75 -1.49 -9.44
C HIS A 136 12.47 -2.76 -9.89
N VAL A 137 12.15 -3.30 -11.08
CA VAL A 137 12.84 -4.48 -11.62
C VAL A 137 14.29 -4.18 -11.98
N LEU A 138 14.56 -2.94 -12.41
CA LEU A 138 15.90 -2.44 -12.68
C LEU A 138 16.65 -1.99 -11.41
N GLY A 139 15.98 -1.94 -10.25
CA GLY A 139 16.54 -1.37 -9.02
C GLY A 139 16.67 0.16 -9.07
N GLU A 140 15.99 0.82 -10.00
CA GLU A 140 16.08 2.27 -10.28
C GLU A 140 14.97 3.09 -9.59
N ALA A 141 14.08 2.45 -8.83
CA ALA A 141 13.01 3.10 -8.08
C ALA A 141 12.87 2.55 -6.65
N VAL A 142 12.31 3.37 -5.77
CA VAL A 142 11.90 2.99 -4.41
C VAL A 142 10.55 3.60 -4.04
N ASP A 143 9.83 2.89 -3.18
CA ASP A 143 8.61 3.38 -2.53
C ASP A 143 8.88 3.68 -1.05
N ILE A 144 8.83 4.96 -0.70
CA ILE A 144 9.09 5.47 0.65
C ILE A 144 7.90 5.17 1.56
N ALA A 145 8.15 4.77 2.80
CA ALA A 145 7.10 4.31 3.71
C ALA A 145 6.27 5.43 4.35
N THR A 146 6.88 6.59 4.64
CA THR A 146 6.29 7.59 5.53
C THR A 146 6.12 8.96 4.86
N ALA A 147 5.01 9.64 5.20
CA ALA A 147 4.65 10.91 4.59
C ALA A 147 5.63 12.06 4.92
N ASP A 148 6.25 12.02 6.10
CA ASP A 148 7.29 12.99 6.50
C ASP A 148 8.56 12.83 5.66
N ALA A 149 8.96 11.59 5.36
CA ALA A 149 10.07 11.30 4.46
C ALA A 149 9.76 11.74 3.01
N MET A 150 8.54 11.47 2.52
CA MET A 150 8.10 11.94 1.21
C MET A 150 8.09 13.48 1.10
N ASP A 151 7.58 14.18 2.13
CA ASP A 151 7.58 15.64 2.17
C ASP A 151 9.01 16.21 2.20
N TRP A 152 9.90 15.59 2.98
CA TRP A 152 11.31 15.99 3.02
C TRP A 152 11.97 15.80 1.65
N LEU A 153 11.79 14.64 1.00
CA LEU A 153 12.34 14.37 -0.32
C LEU A 153 11.79 15.29 -1.41
N ASN A 154 10.50 15.65 -1.34
CA ASN A 154 9.93 16.62 -2.28
C ASN A 154 10.53 18.03 -2.13
N ARG A 155 11.08 18.38 -0.97
CA ARG A 155 11.69 19.69 -0.72
C ARG A 155 13.20 19.71 -0.97
N PHE A 156 13.88 18.62 -0.64
CA PHE A 156 15.36 18.57 -0.58
C PHE A 156 15.97 17.44 -1.42
N GLY A 157 15.16 16.48 -1.88
CA GLY A 157 15.63 15.29 -2.60
C GLY A 157 16.35 15.60 -3.90
N GLY A 158 16.00 16.70 -4.57
CA GLY A 158 16.65 17.17 -5.79
C GLY A 158 18.16 17.38 -5.63
N GLU A 159 18.63 17.82 -4.46
CA GLU A 159 20.07 17.98 -4.16
C GLU A 159 20.83 16.64 -4.21
N PHE A 160 20.12 15.53 -4.06
CA PHE A 160 20.65 14.16 -4.09
C PHE A 160 20.31 13.43 -5.40
N GLY A 161 19.59 14.08 -6.32
CA GLY A 161 19.08 13.47 -7.55
C GLY A 161 17.70 12.83 -7.42
N LEU A 162 17.11 12.78 -6.23
CA LEU A 162 15.90 12.02 -5.91
C LEU A 162 14.65 12.84 -6.17
N CYS A 163 13.78 12.35 -7.06
CA CYS A 163 12.57 13.05 -7.46
C CYS A 163 11.35 12.13 -7.42
N GLN A 164 10.22 12.65 -6.96
CA GLN A 164 8.93 11.99 -7.15
C GLN A 164 8.58 12.03 -8.64
N ILE A 165 8.23 10.87 -9.21
CA ILE A 165 8.00 10.73 -10.66
C ILE A 165 6.53 10.91 -11.03
N TYR A 166 5.62 10.27 -10.30
CA TYR A 166 4.19 10.27 -10.64
C TYR A 166 3.38 11.07 -9.62
N ALA A 167 2.51 11.95 -10.11
CA ALA A 167 1.68 12.81 -9.27
C ALA A 167 0.65 12.04 -8.42
N ASN A 168 0.22 10.87 -8.87
CA ASN A 168 -0.69 9.97 -8.15
C ASN A 168 0.04 9.02 -7.17
N GLU A 169 1.38 9.00 -7.15
CA GLU A 169 2.19 8.08 -6.33
C GLU A 169 3.22 8.88 -5.52
N ALA A 170 2.75 9.51 -4.44
CA ALA A 170 3.60 10.33 -3.57
C ALA A 170 4.79 9.58 -2.93
N TRP A 171 4.73 8.26 -2.95
CA TRP A 171 5.75 7.36 -2.39
C TRP A 171 6.86 7.00 -3.38
N HIS A 172 6.66 7.15 -4.69
CA HIS A 172 7.57 6.62 -5.73
C HIS A 172 8.66 7.62 -6.11
N PHE A 173 9.92 7.27 -5.87
CA PHE A 173 11.09 8.12 -6.15
C PHE A 173 12.13 7.41 -7.04
N GLU A 174 12.73 8.18 -7.95
CA GLU A 174 13.83 7.74 -8.83
C GLU A 174 14.95 8.80 -8.88
N LEU A 175 16.09 8.43 -9.48
CA LEU A 175 17.14 9.38 -9.86
C LEU A 175 16.76 10.11 -11.15
N ALA A 176 16.22 11.32 -11.03
CA ALA A 176 15.72 12.07 -12.19
C ALA A 176 16.04 13.58 -12.17
N ALA A 177 16.68 14.10 -11.12
CA ALA A 177 17.05 15.51 -11.10
C ALA A 177 18.14 15.81 -12.15
N ASP A 178 18.11 17.02 -12.70
CA ASP A 178 19.18 17.51 -13.57
C ASP A 178 20.47 17.85 -12.79
N ASP A 179 21.51 18.29 -13.51
CA ASP A 179 22.81 18.64 -12.91
C ASP A 179 22.74 19.81 -11.90
N THR A 180 21.62 20.53 -11.84
CA THR A 180 21.35 21.60 -10.86
C THR A 180 20.52 21.14 -9.67
N GLY A 181 20.10 19.87 -9.66
CA GLY A 181 19.20 19.32 -8.65
C GLY A 181 17.72 19.67 -8.88
N THR A 182 17.36 20.11 -10.08
CA THR A 182 15.96 20.42 -10.41
C THR A 182 15.24 19.16 -10.85
N CYS A 183 14.16 18.81 -10.15
CA CYS A 183 13.30 17.70 -10.55
C CYS A 183 12.44 18.04 -11.78
N PRO A 184 12.23 17.10 -12.71
CA PRO A 184 11.31 17.30 -13.83
C PRO A 184 9.87 17.44 -13.34
N PRO A 185 8.97 18.02 -14.16
CA PRO A 185 7.54 17.97 -13.88
C PRO A 185 7.07 16.52 -13.70
N GLN A 186 6.27 16.28 -12.67
CA GLN A 186 5.69 14.96 -12.42
C GLN A 186 4.79 14.53 -13.58
N LEU A 187 4.87 13.25 -13.91
CA LEU A 187 3.95 12.58 -14.80
C LEU A 187 2.60 12.41 -14.12
N THR A 188 1.51 12.34 -14.89
CA THR A 188 0.16 12.21 -14.31
C THR A 188 -0.04 10.90 -13.57
N ASP A 189 0.42 9.81 -14.17
CA ASP A 189 0.37 8.45 -13.63
C ASP A 189 1.34 7.53 -14.40
N GLY A 190 1.39 6.26 -14.01
CA GLY A 190 2.24 5.24 -14.63
C GLY A 190 2.03 5.05 -16.12
N SER A 191 0.93 5.51 -16.73
CA SER A 191 0.75 5.40 -18.19
C SER A 191 1.50 6.45 -19.01
N ALA A 192 2.04 7.48 -18.36
CA ALA A 192 2.64 8.65 -19.03
C ALA A 192 4.18 8.61 -19.13
N GLY A 193 4.85 7.55 -18.67
CA GLY A 193 6.32 7.39 -18.64
C GLY A 193 6.80 6.02 -19.03
#